data_AF-A0A2E8D105-F1
#
_entry.id   AF-A0A2E8D105-F1
#
_cell.length_a   1.000
_cell.length_b   1.000
_cell.length_c   1.000
_cell.angle_alpha   90.00
_cell.angle_beta   90.00
_cell.angle_gamma   90.00
#
_symmetry.space_group_name_H-M   'P 1'
#
loop_
_entity.id
_entity.type
_entity.pdbx_description
1 polymer ?
#
loop_
_entity_poly.entity_id
_entity_poly.type
_entity_poly.pdbx_seq_one_letter_code
_entity_poly.pdbx_strand_id
1 'polypeptide(L)' 'MLASVFVLPVVLWDVLRLSHRFAGPMIRLRHALSDLANGKEVKTVSFRDGDYWTEFADHFNRLNERLN' A
#
# COMPACT_ATOMS: atom_id res chain seq x y z
N MET A 1 30.25 20.29 6.49
CA MET A 1 28.99 21.03 6.24
C MET A 1 28.50 20.94 4.79
N LEU A 2 29.35 21.04 3.75
CA LEU A 2 28.91 20.94 2.34
C LEU A 2 28.29 19.58 1.95
N ALA A 3 28.79 18.47 2.51
CA ALA A 3 28.25 17.13 2.23
C ALA A 3 26.76 17.00 2.59
N SER A 4 26.32 17.63 3.68
CA SER A 4 24.95 17.54 4.17
C SER A 4 23.92 18.16 3.20
N VAL A 5 24.33 19.17 2.43
CA VAL A 5 23.46 19.83 1.42
C VAL A 5 23.13 18.87 0.27
N PHE A 6 24.04 17.94 -0.06
CA PHE A 6 23.82 16.94 -1.10
C PHE A 6 23.14 15.67 -0.57
N VAL A 7 23.41 15.27 0.68
CA VAL A 7 22.79 14.08 1.27
C VAL A 7 21.32 14.31 1.61
N LEU A 8 20.96 15.50 2.11
CA LEU A 8 19.58 15.80 2.52
C LEU A 8 18.53 15.56 1.42
N PRO A 9 18.68 16.06 0.18
CA PRO A 9 17.68 15.82 -0.87
C PRO A 9 17.56 14.33 -1.25
N VAL A 10 18.65 13.56 -1.19
CA VAL A 10 18.62 12.11 -1.43
C VAL A 10 17.81 11.40 -0.36
N VAL A 11 18.06 11.71 0.92
CA VAL A 11 17.32 11.13 2.03
C VAL A 11 15.84 11.50 1.98
N LEU A 12 15.53 12.77 1.68
CA LEU A 12 14.14 13.23 1.54
C LEU A 12 13.42 12.47 0.41
N TRP A 13 14.09 12.29 -0.73
CA TRP A 13 13.53 11.53 -1.84
C TRP A 13 13.23 10.09 -1.46
N ASP A 14 14.16 9.42 -0.78
CA ASP A 14 13.98 8.03 -0.34
C ASP A 14 12.85 7.89 0.68
N VAL A 15 12.78 8.80 1.66
CA VAL A 15 11.71 8.80 2.68
C VAL A 15 10.35 9.05 2.04
N LEU A 16 10.24 10.00 1.10
CA LEU A 16 8.99 10.27 0.39
C LEU A 16 8.57 9.05 -0.43
N ARG A 17 9.51 8.44 -1.17
CA ARG A 17 9.26 7.25 -1.98
C ARG A 17 8.80 6.08 -1.12
N LEU A 18 9.46 5.85 0.01
CA LEU A 18 9.10 4.83 1.00
C LEU A 18 7.69 5.07 1.53
N SER A 19 7.39 6.31 1.95
CA SER A 19 6.08 6.69 2.48
C SER A 19 4.97 6.45 1.47
N HIS A 20 5.16 6.81 0.20
CA HIS A 20 4.18 6.58 -0.86
C HIS A 20 3.95 5.08 -1.14
N ARG A 21 5.02 4.27 -1.11
CA ARG A 21 4.95 2.81 -1.27
C ARG A 21 4.32 2.09 -0.08
N PHE A 22 4.17 2.76 1.06
CA PHE A 22 3.56 2.22 2.26
C PHE A 22 2.11 2.69 2.46
N ALA A 23 1.87 4.00 2.40
CA ALA A 23 0.57 4.60 2.67
C ALA A 23 -0.44 4.35 1.54
N GLY A 24 0.01 4.42 0.28
CA GLY A 24 -0.85 4.20 -0.89
C GLY A 24 -1.56 2.84 -0.88
N PRO A 25 -0.82 1.73 -0.72
CA PRO A 25 -1.43 0.41 -0.61
C PRO A 25 -2.41 0.27 0.56
N MET A 26 -2.07 0.83 1.73
CA MET A 26 -2.92 0.75 2.92
C MET A 26 -4.26 1.47 2.73
N ILE A 27 -4.27 2.65 2.09
CA ILE A 27 -5.52 3.35 1.77
C ILE A 27 -6.37 2.57 0.78
N ARG A 28 -5.76 2.01 -0.28
CA ARG A 28 -6.48 1.14 -1.23
C ARG A 28 -7.14 -0.03 -0.52
N LEU A 29 -6.40 -0.67 0.39
CA LEU A 29 -6.91 -1.81 1.14
C LEU A 29 -8.02 -1.44 2.13
N ARG A 30 -7.87 -0.30 2.82
CA ARG A 30 -8.92 0.23 3.71
C ARG A 30 -10.23 0.44 2.95
N HIS A 31 -10.16 0.99 1.74
CA HIS A 31 -11.36 1.18 0.91
C HIS A 31 -11.96 -0.16 0.48
N ALA A 32 -11.13 -1.10 0.01
CA ALA A 32 -11.59 -2.44 -0.36
C ALA A 32 -12.26 -3.17 0.81
N LEU A 33 -11.69 -3.09 2.01
CA LEU A 33 -12.28 -3.65 3.22
C LEU A 33 -13.60 -2.97 3.58
N SER A 34 -13.68 -1.65 3.46
CA SER A 34 -14.91 -0.91 3.69
C SER A 34 -16.00 -1.29 2.69
N ASP A 35 -15.67 -1.47 1.42
CA ASP A 35 -16.64 -1.88 0.39
C ASP A 35 -17.12 -3.32 0.64
N LEU A 36 -16.21 -4.23 0.97
CA LEU A 36 -16.55 -5.62 1.32
C LEU A 36 -17.45 -5.69 2.57
N ALA A 37 -17.14 -4.90 3.60
CA ALA A 37 -17.95 -4.83 4.82
C ALA A 37 -19.37 -4.29 4.57
N ASN A 38 -19.57 -3.52 3.51
CA ASN A 38 -20.88 -3.04 3.07
C ASN A 38 -21.58 -3.99 2.08
N GLY A 39 -21.04 -5.21 1.88
CA GLY A 39 -21.60 -6.21 0.98
C GLY A 39 -21.48 -5.87 -0.51
N LYS A 40 -20.56 -4.96 -0.87
CA LYS A 40 -20.25 -4.68 -2.28
C LYS A 40 -19.29 -5.72 -2.83
N GLU A 41 -19.43 -6.02 -4.12
CA GLU A 41 -18.45 -6.84 -4.83
C GLU A 41 -17.11 -6.10 -4.91
N VAL A 42 -16.05 -6.74 -4.43
CA VAL A 42 -14.69 -6.21 -4.42
C VAL A 42 -13.80 -7.05 -5.31
N LYS A 43 -13.06 -6.40 -6.21
CA LYS A 43 -12.07 -7.07 -7.06
C LYS A 43 -10.81 -7.40 -6.26
N THR A 44 -10.07 -8.41 -6.72
CA THR A 44 -8.74 -8.77 -6.18
C THR A 44 -7.85 -7.54 -6.07
N VAL A 45 -7.32 -7.31 -4.88
CA VAL A 45 -6.41 -6.21 -4.57
C VAL A 45 -4.98 -6.66 -4.86
N SER A 46 -4.30 -5.97 -5.78
CA SER A 46 -2.88 -6.20 -6.08
C SER A 46 -2.09 -4.90 -5.97
N PHE A 47 -0.82 -5.00 -5.59
CA PHE A 47 0.10 -3.88 -5.51
C PHE A 47 1.26 -4.03 -6.49
N ARG A 48 1.97 -2.93 -6.78
CA ARG A 48 3.14 -2.92 -7.68
C ARG A 48 4.36 -3.51 -6.98
N ASP A 49 5.34 -3.95 -7.76
CA ASP A 49 6.60 -4.46 -7.22
C ASP A 49 7.30 -3.43 -6.31
N GLY A 50 7.63 -3.88 -5.11
CA GLY A 50 8.25 -3.06 -4.07
C GLY A 50 7.30 -2.12 -3.32
N ASP A 51 5.98 -2.20 -3.52
CA ASP A 51 5.02 -1.70 -2.52
C ASP A 51 4.99 -2.62 -1.29
N TYR A 52 4.61 -2.05 -0.16
CA TYR A 52 4.40 -2.81 1.07
C TYR A 52 3.02 -3.49 1.05
N TRP A 53 2.82 -4.40 2.01
CA TRP A 53 1.52 -5.01 2.33
C TRP A 53 1.00 -6.05 1.34
N THR A 54 1.84 -6.54 0.41
CA THR A 54 1.44 -7.57 -0.57
C THR A 54 0.86 -8.83 0.09
N GLU A 55 1.55 -9.40 1.08
CA GLU A 55 1.05 -10.57 1.81
C GLU A 55 -0.29 -10.30 2.51
N PHE A 56 -0.47 -9.10 3.05
CA PHE A 56 -1.73 -8.72 3.68
C PHE A 56 -2.86 -8.55 2.65
N ALA A 57 -2.55 -8.07 1.44
CA ALA A 57 -3.50 -8.08 0.33
C ALA A 57 -3.86 -9.51 -0.09
N ASP A 58 -2.92 -10.46 -0.09
CA ASP A 58 -3.22 -11.87 -0.36
C ASP A 58 -4.17 -12.45 0.71
N HIS A 59 -3.95 -12.11 1.98
CA HIS A 59 -4.81 -12.52 3.09
C HIS A 59 -6.23 -11.96 2.92
N PHE A 60 -6.32 -10.68 2.57
CA PHE A 60 -7.58 -10.02 2.25
C PHE A 60 -8.29 -10.64 1.05
N ASN A 61 -7.56 -10.93 -0.04
CA ASN A 61 -8.13 -11.52 -1.25
C ASN A 61 -8.71 -12.91 -0.99
N ARG A 62 -8.03 -13.75 -0.20
CA ARG A 62 -8.55 -15.06 0.21
C ARG A 62 -9.81 -14.94 1.07
N LEU A 63 -9.93 -13.89 1.88
CA LEU A 63 -11.15 -13.61 2.63
C LEU A 63 -12.28 -13.17 1.69
N ASN A 64 -11.99 -12.24 0.78
CA ASN A 64 -12.94 -11.73 -0.21
C ASN A 64 -13.52 -12.85 -1.09
N GLU A 65 -12.67 -13.77 -1.55
CA GLU A 65 -13.08 -14.94 -2.34
C GLU A 65 -14.03 -15.89 -1.59
N ARG A 66 -14.01 -15.90 -0.26
CA ARG A 66 -14.90 -16.73 0.56
C ARG A 66 -16.24 -16.08 0.87
N LEU A 67 -16.32 -14.75 0.79
CA LEU A 67 -17.47 -13.96 1.20
C LEU A 67 -18.36 -13.52 0.03
N ASN A 68 -17.80 -13.48 -1.19
CA ASN A 68 -18.56 -13.36 -2.43
C ASN A 68 -18.87 -14.76 -3.00
#